data_AF-A0A953PTB0-F1
#
_entry.id   AF-A0A953PTB0-F1
#
_cell.length_a   1.000
_cell.length_b   1.000
_cell.length_c   1.000
_cell.angle_alpha   90.00
_cell.angle_beta   90.00
_cell.angle_gamma   90.00
#
_symmetry.space_group_name_H-M   'P 1'
#
loop_
_entity.id
_entity.type
_entity.pdbx_description
1 polymer ?
#
loop_
_entity_poly.entity_id
_entity_poly.type
_entity_poly.pdbx_seq_one_letter_code
_entity_poly.pdbx_strand_id
1 'polypeptide(L)'
;MFEATRARFTFAGEWMTAAAFFAATLLIGVLIVRELRGAPTRLLTDAASATVGVASAAVPPDAVSVPSLVLGTHDIRVGDLRSDALARLDPSVKVVRQSEERGPLGPRETRMLQLGGTSFILVFEPFERRGESRVAAIYLQ
;
A
#
# COMPACT_ATOMS: atom_id res chain seq x y z
N MET A 1 -5.47 66.14 6.83
CA MET A 1 -4.97 65.20 7.86
C MET A 1 -5.48 63.75 7.67
N PHE A 2 -5.94 63.33 6.48
CA PHE A 2 -6.51 61.98 6.25
C PHE A 2 -5.66 61.06 5.35
N GLU A 3 -4.55 61.53 4.78
CA GLU A 3 -3.69 60.71 3.92
C GLU A 3 -2.80 59.72 4.68
N ALA A 4 -2.29 60.09 5.86
CA ALA A 4 -1.36 59.26 6.63
C ALA A 4 -1.97 57.94 7.14
N THR A 5 -3.30 57.89 7.32
CA THR A 5 -4.01 56.69 7.78
C THR A 5 -4.21 55.67 6.66
N ARG A 6 -4.38 56.14 5.40
CA ARG A 6 -4.62 55.26 4.24
C ARG A 6 -3.39 54.40 3.92
N ALA A 7 -2.20 54.99 3.98
CA ALA A 7 -0.94 54.31 3.68
C ALA A 7 -0.59 53.20 4.70
N ARG A 8 -1.01 53.35 5.96
CA ARG A 8 -0.77 52.34 7.01
C ARG A 8 -1.65 51.11 6.86
N PHE A 9 -2.87 51.27 6.36
CA PHE A 9 -3.77 50.15 6.07
C PHE A 9 -3.33 49.34 4.85
N THR A 10 -2.81 49.99 3.80
CA THR A 10 -2.23 49.29 2.65
C THR A 10 -0.95 48.55 3.03
N PHE A 11 -0.06 49.16 3.82
CA PHE A 11 1.17 48.51 4.28
C PHE A 11 0.88 47.29 5.18
N ALA A 12 0.00 47.43 6.18
CA ALA A 12 -0.39 46.29 7.03
C ALA A 12 -1.08 45.17 6.22
N GLY A 13 -1.89 45.53 5.22
CA GLY A 13 -2.53 44.58 4.31
C GLY A 13 -1.54 43.84 3.41
N GLU A 14 -0.50 44.53 2.93
CA GLU A 14 0.60 43.94 2.12
C GLU A 14 1.40 42.92 2.92
N TRP A 15 1.74 43.23 4.18
CA TRP A 15 2.39 42.27 5.07
C TRP A 15 1.50 41.07 5.38
N MET A 16 0.18 41.27 5.55
CA MET A 16 -0.77 40.17 5.73
C MET A 16 -0.88 39.29 4.49
N THR A 17 -0.85 39.88 3.29
CA THR A 17 -0.86 39.10 2.04
C THR A 17 0.45 38.34 1.86
N ALA A 18 1.59 38.98 2.07
CA ALA A 18 2.89 38.31 2.00
C ALA A 18 3.00 37.15 3.00
N ALA A 19 2.55 37.35 4.24
CA ALA A 19 2.52 36.30 5.26
C ALA A 19 1.57 35.15 4.86
N ALA A 20 0.41 35.46 4.28
CA ALA A 20 -0.53 34.45 3.80
C ALA A 20 0.05 33.62 2.65
N PHE A 21 0.72 34.26 1.68
CA PHE A 21 1.40 33.55 0.59
C PHE A 21 2.51 32.65 1.11
N PHE A 22 3.34 33.15 2.03
CA PHE A 22 4.43 32.37 2.62
C PHE A 22 3.89 31.15 3.41
N ALA A 23 2.85 31.36 4.22
CA ALA A 23 2.19 30.28 4.95
C ALA A 23 1.56 29.24 4.00
N ALA A 24 0.93 29.69 2.91
CA ALA A 24 0.38 28.80 1.89
C ALA A 24 1.49 27.97 1.20
N THR A 25 2.62 28.59 0.84
CA THR A 25 3.76 27.87 0.25
C THR A 25 4.34 26.83 1.20
N LEU A 26 4.52 27.18 2.49
CA LEU A 26 4.98 26.24 3.50
C LEU A 26 3.99 25.08 3.69
N LEU A 27 2.69 25.38 3.73
CA LEU A 27 1.64 24.37 3.84
C LEU A 27 1.71 23.40 2.66
N ILE A 28 1.81 23.90 1.43
CA ILE A 28 1.95 23.08 0.23
C ILE A 28 3.22 22.24 0.30
N GLY A 29 4.35 22.82 0.70
CA GLY A 29 5.61 22.09 0.87
C GLY A 29 5.51 20.96 1.90
N VAL A 30 4.87 21.22 3.05
CA VAL A 30 4.62 20.20 4.08
C VAL A 30 3.68 19.12 3.56
N LEU A 31 2.62 19.47 2.83
CA LEU A 31 1.72 18.50 2.22
C LEU A 31 2.44 17.63 1.20
N ILE A 32 3.29 18.21 0.34
CA ILE A 32 4.10 17.46 -0.61
C ILE A 32 5.06 16.52 0.11
N VAL A 33 5.81 17.00 1.10
CA VAL A 33 6.75 16.13 1.86
C VAL A 33 5.99 15.07 2.64
N ARG A 34 4.82 15.39 3.21
CA ARG A 34 3.96 14.43 3.89
C ARG A 34 3.41 13.39 2.92
N GLU A 35 3.08 13.78 1.70
CA GLU A 35 2.64 12.86 0.66
C GLU A 35 3.82 12.02 0.16
N LEU A 36 5.01 12.58 -0.04
CA LEU A 36 6.18 11.80 -0.45
C LEU A 36 6.68 10.84 0.64
N ARG A 37 6.57 11.23 1.92
CA ARG A 37 6.89 10.36 3.07
C ARG A 37 5.75 9.43 3.45
N GLY A 38 4.53 9.71 3.00
CA GLY A 38 3.28 9.07 3.45
C GLY A 38 2.42 8.48 2.35
N ALA A 39 2.87 8.45 1.09
CA ALA A 39 2.13 7.86 -0.02
C ALA A 39 2.58 6.42 -0.28
N PRO A 40 1.62 5.53 -0.59
CA PRO A 40 0.36 5.90 -1.21
C PRO A 40 -0.84 5.72 -0.28
N THR A 41 -1.45 6.80 0.22
CA THR A 41 -2.79 6.66 0.81
C THR A 41 -3.70 7.90 0.85
N ARG A 42 -3.49 9.00 0.12
CA ARG A 42 -4.45 10.14 0.20
C ARG A 42 -4.77 10.91 -1.10
N LEU A 43 -4.88 10.22 -2.24
CA LEU A 43 -5.58 10.75 -3.43
C LEU A 43 -6.87 9.99 -3.81
N LEU A 44 -7.50 9.30 -2.85
CA LEU A 44 -8.79 8.59 -3.04
C LEU A 44 -9.81 8.99 -1.96
N THR A 45 -10.06 10.28 -1.78
CA THR A 45 -11.15 10.77 -0.91
C THR A 45 -12.53 10.67 -1.58
N ASP A 46 -12.79 9.59 -2.32
CA ASP A 46 -14.17 9.18 -2.67
C ASP A 46 -14.35 7.66 -2.93
N ALA A 47 -13.36 6.80 -2.66
CA ALA A 47 -13.54 5.34 -2.83
C ALA A 47 -12.66 4.43 -1.97
N ALA A 48 -11.71 4.95 -1.20
CA ALA A 48 -10.82 4.12 -0.38
C ALA A 48 -11.05 4.38 1.10
N SER A 49 -12.22 3.96 1.59
CA SER A 49 -12.28 3.45 2.96
C SER A 49 -11.20 2.37 3.04
N ALA A 50 -10.15 2.69 3.77
CA ALA A 50 -9.16 1.76 4.25
C ALA A 50 -9.88 0.56 4.87
N THR A 51 -10.02 -0.50 4.08
CA THR A 51 -9.75 -1.81 4.62
C THR A 51 -8.25 -1.94 4.48
N VAL A 52 -7.55 -1.74 5.61
CA VAL A 52 -6.50 -2.68 5.98
C VAL A 52 -7.03 -4.02 5.55
N GLY A 53 -6.53 -4.56 4.43
CA GLY A 53 -7.09 -5.75 3.82
C GLY A 53 -7.19 -6.75 4.95
N VAL A 54 -8.42 -7.11 5.33
CA VAL A 54 -8.71 -7.91 6.53
C VAL A 54 -7.68 -9.02 6.50
N ALA A 55 -6.77 -9.04 7.48
CA ALA A 55 -5.72 -10.05 7.52
C ALA A 55 -6.41 -11.39 7.29
N SER A 56 -6.04 -12.10 6.22
CA SER A 56 -6.74 -13.34 5.87
C SER A 56 -6.77 -14.18 7.13
N ALA A 57 -7.94 -14.68 7.52
CA ALA A 57 -8.09 -15.40 8.78
C ALA A 57 -7.20 -16.66 8.82
N ALA A 58 -6.74 -17.11 7.65
CA ALA A 58 -5.80 -18.19 7.46
C ALA A 58 -4.31 -17.81 7.69
N VAL A 59 -3.96 -16.54 7.88
CA VAL A 59 -2.58 -16.09 8.15
C VAL A 59 -2.31 -16.09 9.66
N PRO A 60 -1.33 -16.86 10.16
CA PRO A 60 -0.94 -16.88 11.55
C PRO A 60 -0.47 -15.50 12.05
N PRO A 61 -0.74 -15.14 13.32
CA PRO A 61 -0.44 -13.81 13.86
C PRO A 61 1.05 -13.54 14.02
N ASP A 62 1.88 -14.57 14.03
CA ASP A 62 3.34 -14.53 14.11
C ASP A 62 4.01 -14.36 12.73
N ALA A 63 3.24 -14.41 11.64
CA ALA A 63 3.79 -14.38 10.28
C ALA A 63 4.26 -12.97 9.88
N VAL A 64 5.45 -12.89 9.28
CA VAL A 64 6.09 -11.61 8.88
C VAL A 64 5.87 -11.34 7.40
N SER A 65 5.33 -10.16 7.08
CA SER A 65 5.11 -9.73 5.69
C SER A 65 6.42 -9.34 5.01
N VAL A 66 6.65 -9.86 3.80
CA VAL A 66 7.83 -9.55 2.97
C VAL A 66 7.43 -9.15 1.54
N PRO A 67 8.18 -8.24 0.89
CA PRO A 67 7.85 -7.77 -0.47
C PRO A 67 8.24 -8.78 -1.57
N SER A 68 9.17 -9.68 -1.26
CA SER A 68 9.70 -10.67 -2.20
C SER A 68 10.14 -11.92 -1.46
N LEU A 69 10.04 -13.06 -2.13
CA LEU A 69 10.46 -14.37 -1.63
C LEU A 69 11.39 -15.02 -2.65
N VAL A 70 12.61 -15.31 -2.22
CA VAL A 70 13.61 -15.99 -3.02
C VAL A 70 13.53 -17.50 -2.73
N LEU A 71 13.24 -18.30 -3.76
CA LEU A 71 13.23 -19.76 -3.73
C LEU A 71 14.30 -20.30 -4.66
N GLY A 72 15.48 -20.59 -4.12
CA GLY A 72 16.62 -21.04 -4.92
C GLY A 72 17.03 -19.99 -5.94
N THR A 73 16.82 -20.28 -7.23
CA THR A 73 17.12 -19.37 -8.35
C THR A 73 15.95 -18.48 -8.76
N HIS A 74 14.76 -18.70 -8.20
CA HIS A 74 13.55 -17.97 -8.57
C HIS A 74 13.19 -16.94 -7.50
N ASP A 75 12.59 -15.83 -7.94
CA ASP A 75 12.09 -14.77 -7.07
C ASP A 75 10.59 -14.55 -7.35
N ILE A 76 9.80 -14.53 -6.29
CA ILE A 76 8.36 -14.24 -6.31
C ILE A 76 8.15 -12.91 -5.61
N ARG A 77 7.52 -11.96 -6.31
CA ARG A 77 7.28 -10.61 -5.78
C ARG A 77 5.81 -10.34 -5.58
N VAL A 78 5.50 -9.46 -4.63
CA VAL A 78 4.16 -8.89 -4.52
C VAL A 78 3.82 -8.15 -5.81
N GLY A 79 2.65 -8.43 -6.38
CA GLY A 79 2.16 -7.92 -7.66
C GLY A 79 2.35 -8.87 -8.84
N ASP A 80 3.18 -9.91 -8.72
CA ASP A 80 3.35 -10.93 -9.76
C ASP A 80 2.02 -11.63 -10.06
N LEU A 81 1.82 -12.04 -11.31
CA LEU A 81 0.66 -12.83 -11.71
C LEU A 81 0.66 -14.17 -10.98
N ARG A 82 -0.53 -14.65 -10.59
CA ARG A 82 -0.67 -15.94 -9.92
C ARG A 82 -0.10 -17.08 -10.77
N SER A 83 -0.35 -17.09 -12.08
CA SER A 83 0.20 -18.10 -12.99
C SER A 83 1.72 -18.13 -12.94
N ASP A 84 2.35 -16.95 -12.98
CA ASP A 84 3.79 -16.80 -13.09
C ASP A 84 4.46 -17.15 -11.75
N ALA A 85 3.88 -16.70 -10.64
CA ALA A 85 4.33 -17.04 -9.30
C ALA A 85 4.27 -18.55 -9.06
N LEU A 86 3.17 -19.21 -9.45
CA LEU A 86 3.02 -20.66 -9.30
C LEU A 86 3.95 -21.44 -10.24
N ALA A 87 4.20 -20.96 -11.45
CA ALA A 87 5.14 -21.57 -12.38
C ALA A 87 6.60 -21.51 -11.90
N ARG A 88 6.93 -20.49 -11.09
CA ARG A 88 8.26 -20.32 -10.46
C ARG A 88 8.44 -21.12 -9.16
N LEU A 89 7.37 -21.72 -8.62
CA LEU A 89 7.50 -22.58 -7.45
C LEU A 89 8.27 -23.85 -7.80
N ASP A 90 9.24 -24.19 -6.94
CA ASP A 90 9.98 -25.43 -7.08
C ASP A 90 9.03 -26.64 -6.93
N PRO A 91 9.17 -27.72 -7.74
CA PRO A 91 8.35 -28.92 -7.61
C PRO A 91 8.44 -29.60 -6.24
N SER A 92 9.48 -29.32 -5.45
CA SER A 92 9.62 -29.81 -4.07
C SER A 92 8.79 -29.03 -3.04
N VAL A 93 8.16 -27.91 -3.42
CA VAL A 93 7.25 -27.15 -2.56
C VAL A 93 6.01 -27.99 -2.26
N LYS A 94 5.69 -28.14 -0.97
CA LYS A 94 4.48 -28.84 -0.51
C LYS A 94 3.41 -27.83 -0.11
N VAL A 95 2.18 -28.06 -0.56
CA VAL A 95 1.01 -27.33 -0.06
C VAL A 95 0.57 -27.94 1.25
N VAL A 96 0.69 -27.17 2.33
CA VAL A 96 0.29 -27.59 3.69
C VAL A 96 -1.18 -27.29 3.91
N ARG A 97 -1.62 -26.10 3.51
CA ARG A 97 -3.01 -25.66 3.66
C ARG A 97 -3.37 -24.69 2.55
N GLN A 98 -4.61 -24.77 2.09
CA GLN A 98 -5.20 -23.82 1.17
C GLN A 98 -6.56 -23.38 1.69
N SER A 99 -6.84 -22.09 1.61
CA SER A 99 -8.12 -21.49 1.95
C SER A 99 -8.52 -20.54 0.85
N GLU A 100 -9.81 -20.49 0.55
CA GLU A 100 -10.39 -19.50 -0.35
C GLU A 100 -11.41 -18.68 0.42
N GLU A 101 -11.26 -17.37 0.35
CA GLU A 101 -12.05 -16.38 1.06
C GLU A 101 -12.60 -15.37 0.04
N ARG A 102 -13.66 -14.65 0.40
CA ARG A 102 -14.14 -13.54 -0.43
C ARG A 102 -13.43 -12.26 0.01
N GLY A 103 -12.49 -11.79 -0.81
CA GLY A 103 -11.83 -10.52 -0.65
C GLY A 103 -12.68 -9.34 -1.15
N PRO A 104 -12.25 -8.09 -0.87
CA PRO A 104 -12.94 -6.88 -1.31
C PRO A 104 -13.04 -6.72 -2.84
N LEU A 105 -12.08 -7.27 -3.59
CA LEU A 105 -12.02 -7.12 -5.05
C LEU A 105 -12.38 -8.40 -5.82
N GLY A 106 -12.50 -9.53 -5.13
CA GLY A 106 -12.84 -10.81 -5.73
C GLY A 106 -12.46 -12.00 -4.83
N PRO A 107 -12.37 -13.21 -5.38
CA PRO A 107 -11.87 -14.36 -4.62
C PRO A 107 -10.42 -14.11 -4.18
N ARG A 108 -10.16 -14.37 -2.90
CA ARG A 108 -8.83 -14.33 -2.29
C ARG A 108 -8.43 -15.75 -1.93
N GLU A 109 -7.30 -16.20 -2.43
CA GLU A 109 -6.75 -17.51 -2.15
C GLU A 109 -5.52 -17.38 -1.27
N THR A 110 -5.49 -18.09 -0.14
CA THR A 110 -4.35 -18.14 0.78
C THR A 110 -3.77 -19.54 0.77
N ARG A 111 -2.50 -19.69 0.37
CA ARG A 111 -1.77 -20.95 0.37
C ARG A 111 -0.62 -20.91 1.36
N MET A 112 -0.67 -21.80 2.34
CA MET A 112 0.48 -22.13 3.19
C MET A 112 1.29 -23.23 2.52
N LEU A 113 2.55 -22.93 2.27
CA LEU A 113 3.50 -23.73 1.52
C LEU A 113 4.71 -24.03 2.39
N GLN A 114 5.36 -25.16 2.15
CA GLN A 114 6.57 -25.55 2.84
C GLN A 114 7.64 -26.02 1.86
N LEU A 115 8.84 -25.49 1.99
CA LEU A 115 10.02 -25.88 1.21
C LEU A 115 11.21 -26.08 2.15
N GLY A 116 11.83 -27.26 2.12
CA GLY A 116 13.03 -27.53 2.92
C GLY A 116 12.87 -27.27 4.43
N GLY A 117 11.67 -27.45 4.97
CA GLY A 117 11.35 -27.17 6.37
C GLY A 117 10.94 -25.72 6.67
N THR A 118 11.14 -24.79 5.73
CA THR A 118 10.68 -23.38 5.86
C THR A 118 9.24 -23.25 5.40
N SER A 119 8.40 -22.61 6.22
CA SER A 119 6.99 -22.35 5.90
C SER A 119 6.80 -20.91 5.43
N PHE A 120 6.04 -20.74 4.36
CA PHE A 120 5.71 -19.42 3.83
C PHE A 120 4.29 -19.43 3.29
N ILE A 121 3.69 -18.25 3.20
CA ILE A 121 2.29 -18.09 2.80
C ILE A 121 2.24 -17.15 1.62
N LEU A 122 1.56 -17.58 0.56
CA LEU A 122 1.22 -16.74 -0.58
C LEU A 122 -0.26 -16.41 -0.53
N VAL A 123 -0.59 -15.13 -0.58
CA VAL A 123 -1.96 -14.63 -0.71
C VAL A 123 -2.14 -14.12 -2.13
N PHE A 124 -3.15 -14.63 -2.82
CA PHE A 124 -3.52 -14.22 -4.16
C PHE A 124 -4.88 -13.52 -4.14
N GLU A 125 -4.96 -12.34 -4.75
CA GLU A 125 -6.21 -11.59 -4.90
C GLU A 125 -6.16 -10.76 -6.20
N PRO A 126 -7.27 -10.50 -6.88
CA PRO A 126 -7.31 -9.51 -7.94
C PRO A 126 -7.12 -8.08 -7.40
N PHE A 127 -6.38 -7.24 -8.14
CA PHE A 127 -6.13 -5.84 -7.79
C PHE A 127 -7.22 -4.89 -8.32
N GLU A 128 -8.13 -5.41 -9.14
CA GLU A 128 -9.29 -4.71 -9.69
C GLU A 128 -10.47 -5.69 -9.82
N ARG A 129 -11.69 -5.18 -9.87
CA ARG A 129 -12.88 -6.05 -9.97
C ARG A 129 -12.84 -6.85 -11.27
N ARG A 130 -12.92 -8.18 -11.17
CA ARG A 130 -12.79 -9.13 -12.29
C ARG A 130 -11.42 -9.10 -12.98
N GLY A 131 -10.41 -8.51 -12.34
CA GLY A 131 -9.03 -8.55 -12.83
C GLY A 131 -8.39 -9.92 -12.61
N GLU A 132 -7.19 -10.09 -13.16
CA GLU A 132 -6.39 -11.28 -12.93
C GLU A 132 -5.89 -11.35 -11.49
N SER A 133 -5.85 -12.57 -10.94
CA SER A 133 -5.34 -12.83 -9.60
C SER A 133 -3.82 -12.65 -9.58
N ARG A 134 -3.33 -11.89 -8.59
CA ARG A 134 -1.92 -11.56 -8.40
C ARG A 134 -1.51 -11.84 -6.96
N VAL A 135 -0.20 -11.95 -6.73
CA VAL A 135 0.37 -12.05 -5.38
C VAL A 135 0.07 -10.75 -4.64
N ALA A 136 -0.87 -10.79 -3.71
CA ALA A 136 -1.28 -9.64 -2.90
C ALA A 136 -0.38 -9.47 -1.67
N ALA A 137 0.08 -10.58 -1.09
CA ALA A 137 0.98 -10.57 0.06
C ALA A 137 1.80 -11.87 0.13
N ILE A 138 2.97 -11.76 0.74
CA ILE A 138 3.84 -12.89 1.05
C ILE A 138 4.18 -12.84 2.54
N TYR A 139 4.04 -13.96 3.24
CA TYR A 139 4.42 -14.06 4.64
C TYR A 139 5.43 -15.18 4.88
N LEU A 140 6.33 -14.96 5.83
CA LEU A 140 7.27 -15.95 6.35
C LEU A 140 6.85 -16.37 7.77
N GLN A 141 7.08 -17.63 8.10
CA GLN A 141 6.96 -18.18 9.46
C GLN A 141 8.30 -18.74 9.93
#